data_AF-A0A7Y0B5D2-F1
#
_entry.id   AF-A0A7Y0B5D2-F1
#
_cell.length_a   1.000
_cell.length_b   1.000
_cell.length_c   1.000
_cell.angle_alpha   90.00
_cell.angle_beta   90.00
_cell.angle_gamma   90.00
#
_symmetry.space_group_name_H-M   'P 1'
#
loop_
_entity.id
_entity.type
_entity.pdbx_description
1 polymer ?
#
loop_
_entity_poly.entity_id
_entity_poly.type
_entity_poly.pdbx_seq_one_letter_code
_entity_poly.pdbx_strand_id
1 'polypeptide(L)'
;MDVTIPGALADHLSRADLTTGPVAKHPAAADLRIALDNARRGRGRTLAIPAHGTAVLHLISAFAEAILENRKLHTLSEVRAARLWIQRAGHTPTPAPQAAERPHRGNLADTVSCPACRVGVGAPCITRAGKPAREIHSRRIEALETAAGITQYRAEQQRANGGLSYGINHAVESELFAAYAARINARVQAPAVIRDEPSNWWTITDPASGEEVARVYGETYQDMTPRAEALPEVRAVIRKHRGFSRRRLLMSELTPAQLDEQHAQEQPPTPAPTPAGETENASRARAAQRLRDALSGTPAAFEPETVEDVEARHAAELVTEAEATAGTWRGQWIGEHPDALFPARPDREQGSLFA
;
A
#
# COMPACT_ATOMS: atom_id res chain seq x y z
N MET A 1 4.06 37.69 -10.88
CA MET A 1 5.48 37.47 -10.51
C MET A 1 6.16 36.85 -11.71
N ASP A 2 7.22 37.48 -12.21
CA ASP A 2 8.01 36.90 -13.29
C ASP A 2 9.06 35.97 -12.70
N VAL A 3 8.94 34.67 -12.96
CA VAL A 3 9.91 33.67 -12.50
C VAL A 3 10.78 33.26 -13.68
N THR A 4 12.08 33.43 -13.52
CA THR A 4 13.06 33.10 -14.56
C THR A 4 13.45 31.62 -14.49
N ILE A 5 13.28 30.88 -15.60
CA ILE A 5 13.74 29.49 -15.70
C ILE A 5 15.27 29.48 -15.90
N PRO A 6 16.02 28.74 -15.08
CA PRO A 6 17.44 28.53 -15.31
C PRO A 6 17.70 27.79 -16.65
N GLY A 7 18.65 28.26 -17.45
CA GLY A 7 18.87 27.77 -18.82
C GLY A 7 19.02 26.24 -18.96
N ALA A 8 19.77 25.58 -18.07
CA ALA A 8 19.92 24.12 -18.14
C ALA A 8 18.61 23.36 -17.88
N LEU A 9 17.69 23.91 -17.07
CA LEU A 9 16.35 23.35 -16.90
C LEU A 9 15.49 23.59 -18.14
N ALA A 10 15.60 24.77 -18.75
CA ALA A 10 14.93 25.05 -20.02
C ALA A 10 15.38 24.11 -21.16
N ASP A 11 16.68 23.82 -21.25
CA ASP A 11 17.26 22.87 -22.20
C ASP A 11 16.82 21.43 -21.92
N HIS A 12 16.59 21.09 -20.66
CA HIS A 12 16.01 19.81 -20.27
C HIS A 12 14.55 19.69 -20.72
N LEU A 13 13.70 20.66 -20.36
CA LEU A 13 12.28 20.70 -20.76
C LEU A 13 12.11 20.71 -22.28
N SER A 14 13.02 21.38 -22.97
CA SER A 14 13.12 21.43 -24.42
C SER A 14 13.35 20.08 -25.10
N ARG A 15 14.00 19.15 -24.39
CA ARG A 15 14.26 17.77 -24.85
C ARG A 15 13.17 16.81 -24.39
N ALA A 16 12.35 17.20 -23.42
CA ALA A 16 11.20 16.41 -23.00
C ALA A 16 10.20 16.32 -24.15
N ASP A 17 9.68 15.13 -24.41
CA ASP A 17 8.65 14.93 -25.42
C ASP A 17 7.29 15.43 -24.89
N LEU A 18 7.07 16.74 -25.04
CA LEU A 18 5.83 17.43 -24.68
C LEU A 18 4.71 17.21 -25.71
N THR A 19 4.98 16.54 -26.82
CA THR A 19 4.05 16.39 -27.95
C THR A 19 3.41 15.02 -28.05
N THR A 20 4.19 13.96 -27.83
CA THR A 20 3.76 12.57 -27.99
C THR A 20 4.05 11.71 -26.77
N GLY A 21 4.82 12.23 -25.81
CA GLY A 21 5.21 11.52 -24.60
C GLY A 21 4.09 11.47 -23.55
N PRO A 22 4.33 10.77 -22.42
CA PRO A 22 3.37 10.69 -21.31
C PRO A 22 3.00 12.07 -20.75
N VAL A 23 3.91 13.04 -20.84
CA VAL A 23 3.70 14.43 -20.40
C VAL A 23 2.76 15.20 -21.32
N ALA A 24 2.62 14.80 -22.59
CA ALA A 24 1.72 15.46 -23.54
C ALA A 24 0.24 15.41 -23.11
N LYS A 25 -0.13 14.46 -22.24
CA LYS A 25 -1.47 14.35 -21.65
C LYS A 25 -1.73 15.40 -20.56
N HIS A 26 -0.70 16.07 -20.04
CA HIS A 26 -0.87 17.08 -19.01
C HIS A 26 -1.51 18.34 -19.61
N PRO A 27 -2.55 18.93 -19.01
CA PRO A 27 -3.28 20.06 -19.59
C PRO A 27 -2.38 21.28 -19.85
N ALA A 28 -1.36 21.49 -19.01
CA ALA A 28 -0.41 22.60 -19.16
C ALA A 28 0.73 22.35 -20.18
N ALA A 29 0.82 21.17 -20.81
CA ALA A 29 1.93 20.83 -21.70
C ALA A 29 1.97 21.71 -22.96
N ALA A 30 0.79 22.01 -23.52
CA ALA A 30 0.67 22.89 -24.70
C ALA A 30 1.15 24.31 -24.40
N ASP A 31 0.73 24.87 -23.26
CA ASP A 31 1.11 26.22 -22.82
C ASP A 31 2.60 26.31 -22.50
N LEU A 32 3.16 25.28 -21.85
CA LEU A 32 4.60 25.21 -21.60
C LEU A 32 5.40 25.22 -22.90
N ARG A 33 4.96 24.48 -23.92
CA ARG A 33 5.61 24.49 -25.24
C ARG A 33 5.58 25.87 -25.88
N ILE A 34 4.43 26.54 -25.89
CA ILE A 34 4.28 27.90 -26.43
C ILE A 34 5.23 28.86 -25.69
N ALA A 35 5.31 28.75 -24.36
CA ALA A 35 6.19 29.58 -23.56
C ALA A 35 7.67 29.35 -23.87
N LEU A 36 8.11 28.10 -24.02
CA LEU A 36 9.48 27.76 -24.41
C LEU A 36 9.82 28.26 -25.84
N ASP A 37 8.89 28.13 -26.79
CA ASP A 37 9.07 28.58 -28.17
C ASP A 37 9.15 30.10 -28.27
N ASN A 38 8.31 30.83 -27.54
CA ASN A 38 8.37 32.28 -27.46
C ASN A 38 9.68 32.75 -26.83
N ALA A 39 10.12 32.10 -25.76
CA ALA A 39 11.33 32.48 -25.05
C ALA A 39 12.60 32.21 -25.88
N ARG A 40 12.62 31.17 -26.73
CA ARG A 40 13.72 30.91 -27.69
C ARG A 40 13.88 31.97 -28.78
N ARG A 41 12.78 32.66 -29.15
CA ARG A 41 12.82 33.74 -30.15
C ARG A 41 13.44 35.03 -29.58
N GLY A 42 13.51 35.17 -28.26
CA GLY A 42 14.24 36.23 -27.58
C GLY A 42 15.74 35.93 -27.52
N ARG A 43 16.59 36.88 -27.95
CA ARG A 43 18.06 36.71 -27.90
C ARG A 43 18.55 36.75 -26.45
N GLY A 44 18.67 35.60 -25.79
CA GLY A 44 19.34 35.46 -24.50
C GLY A 44 18.93 34.20 -23.74
N ARG A 45 19.89 33.53 -23.09
CA ARG A 45 19.75 32.23 -22.36
C ARG A 45 18.85 32.28 -21.11
N THR A 46 18.11 33.37 -20.92
CA THR A 46 17.33 33.65 -19.72
C THR A 46 15.87 33.69 -20.11
N LEU A 47 15.14 32.59 -19.87
CA LEU A 47 13.72 32.53 -20.20
C LEU A 47 12.92 33.17 -19.07
N ALA A 48 12.43 34.39 -19.29
CA ALA A 48 11.33 34.93 -18.50
C ALA A 48 10.04 34.31 -19.06
N ILE A 49 9.44 33.37 -18.31
CA ILE A 49 8.09 32.92 -18.63
C ILE A 49 7.13 33.89 -17.94
N PRO A 50 6.38 34.71 -18.68
CA PRO A 50 5.32 35.47 -18.07
C PRO A 50 4.32 34.47 -17.50
N ALA A 51 3.95 34.59 -16.22
CA ALA A 51 3.14 33.61 -15.50
C ALA A 51 1.71 33.53 -16.08
N HIS A 52 1.52 32.83 -17.20
CA HIS A 52 0.22 32.64 -17.86
C HIS A 52 -0.63 31.55 -17.20
N GLY A 53 -0.16 30.96 -16.10
CA GLY A 53 -0.92 30.03 -15.27
C GLY A 53 -0.04 29.31 -14.25
N THR A 54 -0.57 29.08 -13.06
CA THR A 54 0.10 28.29 -12.00
C THR A 54 0.37 26.85 -12.46
N ALA A 55 -0.47 26.31 -13.33
CA ALA A 55 -0.33 24.96 -13.87
C ALA A 55 0.98 24.73 -14.65
N VAL A 56 1.48 25.75 -15.38
CA VAL A 56 2.78 25.67 -16.08
C VAL A 56 3.92 25.66 -15.07
N LEU A 57 3.84 26.49 -14.03
CA LEU A 57 4.84 26.52 -12.96
C LEU A 57 4.90 25.19 -12.21
N HIS A 58 3.74 24.60 -11.88
CA HIS A 58 3.65 23.28 -11.25
C HIS A 58 4.22 22.18 -12.12
N LEU A 59 3.94 22.21 -13.43
CA LEU A 59 4.53 21.26 -14.37
C LEU A 59 6.06 21.37 -14.40
N ILE A 60 6.61 22.58 -14.42
CA ILE A 60 8.07 22.79 -14.36
C ILE A 60 8.65 22.30 -13.02
N SER A 61 7.99 22.58 -11.90
CA SER A 61 8.41 22.08 -10.59
C SER A 61 8.41 20.55 -10.53
N ALA A 62 7.46 19.88 -11.17
CA ALA A 62 7.42 18.41 -11.24
C ALA A 62 8.62 17.84 -12.01
N PHE A 63 9.03 18.48 -13.11
CA PHE A 63 10.27 18.12 -13.81
C PHE A 63 11.52 18.36 -12.96
N ALA A 64 11.58 19.50 -12.26
CA ALA A 64 12.70 19.81 -11.38
C ALA A 64 12.83 18.77 -10.25
N GLU A 65 11.71 18.36 -9.64
CA GLU A 65 11.67 17.30 -8.63
C GLU A 65 12.12 15.95 -9.20
N ALA A 66 11.63 15.55 -10.38
CA ALA A 66 12.05 14.31 -11.03
C ALA A 66 13.58 14.28 -11.30
N ILE A 67 14.17 15.41 -11.68
CA ILE A 67 15.64 15.55 -11.82
C ILE A 67 16.35 15.37 -10.48
N LEU A 68 15.78 15.93 -9.39
CA LEU A 68 16.34 15.85 -8.05
C LEU A 68 16.18 14.48 -7.38
N GLU A 69 15.18 13.70 -7.77
CA GLU A 69 15.03 12.30 -7.36
C GLU A 69 16.03 11.42 -8.13
N ASN A 70 16.16 11.63 -9.44
CA ASN A 70 16.97 10.80 -10.34
C ASN A 70 18.36 11.38 -10.63
N ARG A 71 19.01 11.99 -9.63
CA ARG A 71 20.24 12.81 -9.81
C ARG A 71 21.35 12.13 -10.61
N LYS A 72 21.46 10.80 -10.53
CA LYS A 72 22.48 10.00 -11.24
C LYS A 72 22.29 9.98 -12.76
N LEU A 73 21.09 10.28 -13.26
CA LEU A 73 20.75 10.29 -14.68
C LEU A 73 20.88 11.68 -15.32
N HIS A 74 21.20 12.70 -14.53
CA HIS A 74 21.21 14.10 -14.96
C HIS A 74 22.59 14.75 -14.76
N THR A 75 22.87 15.74 -15.58
CA THR A 75 24.10 16.54 -15.48
C THR A 75 24.10 17.39 -14.22
N LEU A 76 25.29 17.74 -13.70
CA LEU A 76 25.41 18.63 -12.54
C LEU A 76 24.76 20.00 -12.77
N SER A 77 24.77 20.50 -14.01
CA SER A 77 24.10 21.73 -14.41
C SER A 77 22.57 21.64 -14.30
N GLU A 78 21.98 20.53 -14.75
CA GLU A 78 20.53 20.30 -14.62
C GLU A 78 20.13 20.19 -13.15
N VAL A 79 20.90 19.45 -12.34
CA VAL A 79 20.63 19.30 -10.90
C VAL A 79 20.70 20.66 -10.18
N ARG A 80 21.71 21.49 -10.47
CA ARG A 80 21.82 22.85 -9.89
C ARG A 80 20.67 23.75 -10.35
N ALA A 81 20.32 23.69 -11.63
CA ALA A 81 19.20 24.43 -12.20
C ALA A 81 17.85 24.03 -11.57
N ALA A 82 17.62 22.74 -11.36
CA ALA A 82 16.43 22.21 -10.70
C ALA A 82 16.33 22.71 -9.24
N ARG A 83 17.43 22.66 -8.46
CA ARG A 83 17.46 23.23 -7.09
C ARG A 83 17.14 24.72 -7.08
N LEU A 84 17.76 25.48 -7.98
CA LEU A 84 17.54 26.91 -8.09
C LEU A 84 16.09 27.23 -8.48
N TRP A 85 15.46 26.40 -9.33
CA TRP A 85 14.06 26.53 -9.67
C TRP A 85 13.16 26.31 -8.45
N ILE A 86 13.32 25.19 -7.74
CA ILE A 86 12.52 24.87 -6.55
C ILE A 86 12.66 25.95 -5.47
N GLN A 87 13.86 26.51 -5.29
CA GLN A 87 14.09 27.62 -4.36
C GLN A 87 13.32 28.91 -4.74
N ARG A 88 13.07 29.13 -6.04
CA ARG A 88 12.41 30.35 -6.56
C ARG A 88 10.91 30.21 -6.75
N ALA A 89 10.48 29.06 -7.26
CA ALA A 89 9.11 28.79 -7.69
C ALA A 89 8.32 27.91 -6.71
N GLY A 90 9.02 27.26 -5.77
CA GLY A 90 8.44 26.29 -4.86
C GLY A 90 8.28 24.89 -5.47
N HIS A 91 7.83 23.98 -4.62
CA HIS A 91 7.53 22.59 -4.95
C HIS A 91 6.26 22.45 -5.76
N THR A 92 6.09 21.32 -6.43
CA THR A 92 4.80 20.96 -7.02
C THR A 92 3.79 20.80 -5.88
N PRO A 93 2.61 21.45 -5.91
CA PRO A 93 1.62 21.22 -4.90
C PRO A 93 1.24 19.75 -4.91
N THR A 94 1.12 19.16 -3.73
CA THR A 94 0.54 17.83 -3.59
C THR A 94 -0.80 17.85 -4.33
N PRO A 95 -1.01 16.99 -5.34
CA PRO A 95 -2.27 16.96 -6.04
C PRO A 95 -3.36 16.78 -4.99
N ALA A 96 -4.36 17.68 -5.00
CA ALA A 96 -5.57 17.45 -4.22
C ALA A 96 -6.05 16.04 -4.54
N PRO A 97 -6.52 15.25 -3.56
CA PRO A 97 -7.01 13.91 -3.81
C PRO A 97 -8.01 14.00 -4.95
N GLN A 98 -7.62 13.50 -6.13
CA GLN A 98 -8.50 13.53 -7.28
C GLN A 98 -9.74 12.78 -6.82
N ALA A 99 -10.92 13.40 -6.99
CA ALA A 99 -12.18 12.73 -6.73
C ALA A 99 -12.13 11.45 -7.57
N ALA A 100 -11.88 10.31 -6.91
CA ALA A 100 -11.74 9.04 -7.58
C ALA A 100 -13.00 8.85 -8.43
N GLU A 101 -12.81 8.73 -9.74
CA GLU A 101 -13.93 8.51 -10.64
C GLU A 101 -14.74 7.32 -10.11
N ARG A 102 -16.05 7.51 -9.95
CA ARG A 102 -16.88 6.47 -9.34
C ARG A 102 -16.71 5.17 -10.13
N PRO A 103 -16.57 4.02 -9.44
CA PRO A 103 -16.45 2.76 -10.12
C PRO A 103 -17.70 2.51 -10.98
N HIS A 104 -17.48 2.27 -12.27
CA HIS A 104 -18.48 1.96 -13.29
C HIS A 104 -17.92 0.85 -14.18
N ARG A 105 -18.77 0.28 -15.04
CA ARG A 105 -18.41 -0.91 -15.83
C ARG A 105 -17.10 -0.79 -16.62
N GLY A 106 -16.74 0.42 -17.06
CA GLY A 106 -15.52 0.70 -17.82
C GLY A 106 -14.23 0.81 -17.00
N ASN A 107 -14.27 1.17 -15.72
CA ASN A 107 -13.09 1.36 -14.84
C ASN A 107 -13.05 0.40 -13.63
N LEU A 108 -13.95 -0.59 -13.59
CA LEU A 108 -13.93 -1.68 -12.60
C LEU A 108 -12.59 -2.43 -12.59
N ALA A 109 -11.89 -2.43 -13.73
CA ALA A 109 -10.60 -3.08 -13.89
C ALA A 109 -9.53 -2.62 -12.93
N ASP A 110 -9.53 -1.32 -12.64
CA ASP A 110 -8.49 -0.70 -11.85
C ASP A 110 -8.87 -0.64 -10.36
N THR A 111 -10.15 -0.86 -10.03
CA THR A 111 -10.70 -0.59 -8.70
C THR A 111 -11.13 -1.83 -7.92
N VAL A 112 -11.42 -2.95 -8.60
CA VAL A 112 -11.89 -4.17 -7.94
C VAL A 112 -10.97 -5.34 -8.28
N SER A 113 -10.48 -6.04 -7.26
CA SER A 113 -9.71 -7.27 -7.42
C SER A 113 -10.63 -8.48 -7.54
N CYS A 114 -10.37 -9.36 -8.51
CA CYS A 114 -11.11 -10.60 -8.66
C CYS A 114 -10.92 -11.49 -7.41
N PRO A 115 -11.99 -11.98 -6.75
CA PRO A 115 -11.86 -12.76 -5.51
C PRO A 115 -11.14 -14.11 -5.71
N ALA A 116 -11.10 -14.65 -6.93
CA ALA A 116 -10.47 -15.94 -7.22
C ALA A 116 -8.95 -15.86 -7.49
N CYS A 117 -8.47 -14.77 -8.11
CA CYS A 117 -7.07 -14.65 -8.52
C CYS A 117 -6.36 -13.36 -8.05
N ARG A 118 -7.10 -12.45 -7.40
CA ARG A 118 -6.62 -11.15 -6.89
C ARG A 118 -6.05 -10.20 -7.95
N VAL A 119 -6.31 -10.45 -9.23
CA VAL A 119 -5.96 -9.55 -10.34
C VAL A 119 -7.10 -8.53 -10.56
N GLY A 120 -6.78 -7.30 -10.95
CA GLY A 120 -7.76 -6.26 -11.31
C GLY A 120 -8.71 -6.71 -12.42
N VAL A 121 -9.99 -6.32 -12.34
CA VAL A 121 -11.12 -6.81 -13.17
C VAL A 121 -11.06 -6.26 -14.61
N GLY A 122 -10.05 -6.67 -15.38
CA GLY A 122 -9.85 -6.22 -16.76
C GLY A 122 -8.42 -6.41 -17.27
N ALA A 123 -7.48 -6.72 -16.39
CA ALA A 123 -6.19 -7.23 -16.81
C ALA A 123 -6.33 -8.67 -17.35
N PRO A 124 -5.56 -9.05 -18.39
CA PRO A 124 -5.58 -10.41 -18.92
C PRO A 124 -5.16 -11.38 -17.82
N CYS A 125 -6.07 -12.28 -17.42
CA CYS A 125 -5.75 -13.26 -16.41
C CYS A 125 -4.72 -14.25 -16.97
N ILE A 126 -3.54 -14.26 -16.35
CA ILE A 126 -2.53 -15.28 -16.57
C ILE A 126 -2.85 -16.42 -15.61
N THR A 127 -3.06 -17.63 -16.12
CA THR A 127 -3.15 -18.82 -15.26
C THR A 127 -1.86 -18.98 -14.44
N ARG A 128 -1.88 -19.73 -13.33
CA ARG A 128 -0.64 -20.06 -12.57
C ARG A 128 0.46 -20.69 -13.47
N ALA A 129 0.07 -21.21 -14.64
CA ALA A 129 0.93 -21.79 -15.66
C ALA A 129 1.34 -20.83 -16.79
N GLY A 130 1.13 -19.51 -16.66
CA GLY A 130 1.63 -18.53 -17.64
C GLY A 130 0.79 -18.38 -18.92
N LYS A 131 -0.28 -19.17 -19.09
CA LYS A 131 -1.08 -19.16 -20.32
C LYS A 131 -2.28 -18.21 -20.20
N PRO A 132 -2.62 -17.44 -21.27
CA PRO A 132 -3.82 -16.62 -21.32
C PRO A 132 -5.05 -17.54 -21.26
N ALA A 133 -6.00 -17.21 -20.39
CA ALA A 133 -7.24 -17.95 -20.24
C ALA A 133 -8.06 -17.87 -21.54
N ARG A 134 -8.38 -19.03 -22.14
CA ARG A 134 -9.12 -19.10 -23.42
C ARG A 134 -10.60 -18.68 -23.33
N GLU A 135 -11.21 -18.68 -22.14
CA GLU A 135 -12.67 -18.44 -22.01
C GLU A 135 -13.08 -18.14 -20.54
N ILE A 136 -12.68 -17.01 -19.92
CA ILE A 136 -12.93 -16.82 -18.47
C ILE A 136 -13.14 -15.34 -18.06
N HIS A 137 -14.06 -14.61 -18.71
CA HIS A 137 -14.50 -13.29 -18.22
C HIS A 137 -15.99 -13.24 -17.85
N SER A 138 -16.90 -13.85 -18.63
CA SER A 138 -18.35 -13.78 -18.37
C SER A 138 -18.75 -14.33 -17.00
N ARG A 139 -18.30 -15.54 -16.64
CA ARG A 139 -18.58 -16.14 -15.31
C ARG A 139 -18.02 -15.33 -14.14
N ARG A 140 -16.97 -14.52 -14.36
CA ARG A 140 -16.36 -13.69 -13.32
C ARG A 140 -17.09 -12.36 -13.16
N ILE A 141 -17.48 -11.76 -14.28
CA ILE A 141 -18.36 -10.59 -14.28
C ILE A 141 -19.69 -10.97 -13.63
N GLU A 142 -20.26 -12.12 -13.98
CA GLU A 142 -21.48 -12.66 -13.35
C GLU A 142 -21.30 -12.89 -11.84
N ALA A 143 -20.18 -13.46 -11.41
CA ALA A 143 -19.90 -13.65 -9.98
C ALA A 143 -19.75 -12.32 -9.24
N LEU A 144 -19.15 -11.31 -9.86
CA LEU A 144 -19.04 -9.95 -9.30
C LEU A 144 -20.39 -9.24 -9.29
N GLU A 145 -21.16 -9.31 -10.38
CA GLU A 145 -22.53 -8.79 -10.44
C GLU A 145 -23.42 -9.45 -9.39
N THR A 146 -23.25 -10.75 -9.17
CA THR A 146 -23.95 -11.49 -8.10
C THR A 146 -23.50 -11.01 -6.73
N ALA A 147 -22.19 -10.91 -6.48
CA ALA A 147 -21.65 -10.45 -5.19
C ALA A 147 -21.99 -8.98 -4.87
N ALA A 148 -22.09 -8.14 -5.89
CA ALA A 148 -22.53 -6.75 -5.79
C ALA A 148 -24.06 -6.60 -5.71
N GLY A 149 -24.83 -7.68 -5.91
CA GLY A 149 -26.30 -7.67 -5.84
C GLY A 149 -27.00 -7.20 -7.13
N ILE A 150 -26.26 -6.97 -8.21
CA ILE A 150 -26.80 -6.51 -9.51
C ILE A 150 -27.70 -7.56 -10.15
N THR A 151 -27.30 -8.84 -10.07
CA THR A 151 -28.12 -9.93 -10.61
C THR A 151 -29.48 -10.03 -9.91
N GLN A 152 -29.51 -9.82 -8.58
CA GLN A 152 -30.75 -9.79 -7.81
C GLN A 152 -31.60 -8.57 -8.17
N TYR A 153 -30.99 -7.37 -8.26
CA TYR A 153 -31.67 -6.14 -8.67
C TYR A 153 -32.34 -6.27 -10.04
N ARG A 154 -31.62 -6.80 -11.05
CA ARG A 154 -32.18 -7.02 -12.39
C ARG A 154 -33.35 -8.00 -12.36
N ALA A 155 -33.25 -9.08 -11.57
CA ALA A 155 -34.33 -10.07 -11.44
C ALA A 155 -35.59 -9.46 -10.79
N GLU A 156 -35.43 -8.62 -9.76
CA GLU A 156 -36.54 -7.93 -9.10
C GLU A 156 -37.22 -6.92 -10.04
N GLN A 157 -36.45 -6.14 -10.79
CA GLN A 157 -36.97 -5.22 -11.81
C GLN A 157 -37.73 -5.97 -12.91
N GLN A 158 -37.22 -7.11 -13.36
CA GLN A 158 -37.91 -7.93 -14.36
C GLN A 158 -39.25 -8.45 -13.83
N ARG A 159 -39.33 -8.89 -12.56
CA ARG A 159 -40.60 -9.31 -11.93
C ARG A 159 -41.57 -8.15 -11.80
N ALA A 160 -41.11 -6.99 -11.35
CA ALA A 160 -41.96 -5.79 -11.20
C ALA A 160 -42.58 -5.34 -12.53
N ASN A 161 -41.87 -5.55 -13.64
CA ASN A 161 -42.30 -5.18 -14.99
C ASN A 161 -42.98 -6.33 -15.76
N GLY A 162 -43.48 -7.37 -15.07
CA GLY A 162 -44.22 -8.45 -15.72
C GLY A 162 -43.40 -9.28 -16.71
N GLY A 163 -42.08 -9.37 -16.52
CA GLY A 163 -41.18 -10.18 -17.35
C GLY A 163 -40.58 -9.47 -18.56
N LEU A 164 -41.03 -8.26 -18.88
CA LEU A 164 -40.50 -7.48 -20.01
C LEU A 164 -39.08 -6.99 -19.73
N SER A 165 -38.20 -7.07 -20.73
CA SER A 165 -36.84 -6.54 -20.63
C SER A 165 -36.87 -5.01 -20.54
N TYR A 166 -36.34 -4.46 -19.45
CA TYR A 166 -36.15 -3.01 -19.31
C TYR A 166 -34.71 -2.61 -19.62
N GLY A 167 -34.50 -1.33 -19.98
CA GLY A 167 -33.17 -0.76 -20.20
C GLY A 167 -32.31 -0.84 -18.93
N ILE A 168 -31.00 -1.01 -19.12
CA ILE A 168 -30.06 -1.11 -17.99
C ILE A 168 -30.02 0.23 -17.25
N ASN A 169 -30.37 0.24 -15.96
CA ASN A 169 -30.23 1.43 -15.11
C ASN A 169 -28.79 1.54 -14.60
N HIS A 170 -27.93 2.15 -15.41
CA HIS A 170 -26.50 2.29 -15.12
C HIS A 170 -26.19 3.03 -13.82
N ALA A 171 -27.06 3.94 -13.38
CA ALA A 171 -26.85 4.70 -12.14
C ALA A 171 -26.95 3.78 -10.91
N VAL A 172 -28.02 2.98 -10.83
CA VAL A 172 -28.25 2.06 -9.70
C VAL A 172 -27.21 0.93 -9.70
N GLU A 173 -26.85 0.40 -10.87
CA GLU A 173 -25.78 -0.61 -10.94
C GLU A 173 -24.42 -0.07 -10.50
N SER A 174 -24.10 1.19 -10.81
CA SER A 174 -22.86 1.84 -10.33
C SER A 174 -22.88 2.03 -8.81
N GLU A 175 -24.03 2.37 -8.22
CA GLU A 175 -24.16 2.47 -6.75
C GLU A 175 -23.97 1.13 -6.05
N LEU A 176 -24.54 0.05 -6.60
CA LEU A 176 -24.35 -1.32 -6.08
C LEU A 176 -22.88 -1.74 -6.15
N PHE A 177 -22.19 -1.45 -7.27
CA PHE A 177 -20.75 -1.71 -7.38
C PHE A 177 -19.93 -0.86 -6.40
N ALA A 178 -20.26 0.43 -6.23
CA ALA A 178 -19.57 1.30 -5.28
C ALA A 178 -19.73 0.82 -3.84
N ALA A 179 -20.94 0.39 -3.46
CA ALA A 179 -21.22 -0.19 -2.14
C ALA A 179 -20.43 -1.50 -1.92
N TYR A 180 -20.34 -2.35 -2.94
CA TYR A 180 -19.54 -3.57 -2.89
C TYR A 180 -18.04 -3.27 -2.73
N ALA A 181 -17.51 -2.33 -3.53
CA ALA A 181 -16.11 -1.91 -3.44
C ALA A 181 -15.79 -1.33 -2.06
N ALA A 182 -16.66 -0.47 -1.51
CA ALA A 182 -16.53 0.07 -0.16
C ALA A 182 -16.47 -1.03 0.90
N ARG A 183 -17.31 -2.06 0.78
CA ARG A 183 -17.32 -3.22 1.70
C ARG A 183 -16.02 -4.02 1.65
N ILE A 184 -15.46 -4.24 0.46
CA ILE A 184 -14.17 -4.92 0.33
C ILE A 184 -13.06 -4.07 0.91
N ASN A 185 -13.02 -2.77 0.59
CA ASN A 185 -11.99 -1.87 1.06
C ASN A 185 -12.03 -1.70 2.59
N ALA A 186 -13.23 -1.64 3.19
CA ALA A 186 -13.38 -1.62 4.64
C ALA A 186 -12.81 -2.88 5.32
N ARG A 187 -12.92 -4.06 4.69
CA ARG A 187 -12.29 -5.29 5.22
C ARG A 187 -10.77 -5.26 5.11
N VAL A 188 -10.23 -4.60 4.10
CA VAL A 188 -8.77 -4.44 3.92
C VAL A 188 -8.21 -3.38 4.87
N GLN A 189 -9.00 -2.34 5.15
CA GLN A 189 -8.64 -1.22 6.03
C GLN A 189 -9.02 -1.43 7.50
N ALA A 190 -9.72 -2.53 7.84
CA ALA A 190 -9.82 -2.95 9.23
C ALA A 190 -8.41 -2.92 9.82
N PRO A 191 -8.19 -2.22 10.95
CA PRO A 191 -6.85 -1.97 11.47
C PRO A 191 -6.13 -3.30 11.51
N ALA A 192 -5.00 -3.36 10.80
CA ALA A 192 -4.15 -4.53 10.86
C ALA A 192 -3.90 -4.75 12.35
N VAL A 193 -4.37 -5.89 12.89
CA VAL A 193 -4.04 -6.31 14.26
C VAL A 193 -2.55 -6.02 14.40
N ILE A 194 -2.18 -5.12 15.32
CA ILE A 194 -0.80 -4.71 15.53
C ILE A 194 -0.03 -6.01 15.71
N ARG A 195 0.76 -6.38 14.70
CA ARG A 195 1.45 -7.65 14.71
C ARG A 195 2.61 -7.47 15.66
N ASP A 196 2.56 -8.20 16.77
CA ASP A 196 3.65 -8.27 17.72
C ASP A 196 4.98 -8.56 17.03
N GLU A 197 6.06 -8.03 17.59
CA GLU A 197 7.39 -8.17 17.01
C GLU A 197 7.80 -9.67 16.98
N PRO A 198 8.40 -10.15 15.88
CA PRO A 198 8.84 -11.54 15.79
C PRO A 198 10.01 -11.82 16.75
N SER A 199 9.88 -12.86 17.57
CA SER A 199 10.92 -13.33 18.50
C SER A 199 12.05 -14.11 17.84
N ASN A 200 13.17 -14.29 18.52
CA ASN A 200 14.23 -15.23 18.09
C ASN A 200 13.91 -16.70 18.44
N TRP A 201 12.68 -16.99 18.88
CA TRP A 201 12.22 -18.34 19.15
C TRP A 201 11.40 -18.91 18.01
N TRP A 202 11.53 -20.21 17.82
CA TRP A 202 10.84 -20.96 16.78
C TRP A 202 10.13 -22.16 17.38
N THR A 203 8.87 -22.36 17.00
CA THR A 203 8.11 -23.57 17.29
C THR A 203 8.34 -24.58 16.18
N ILE A 204 8.67 -25.81 16.57
CA ILE A 204 8.80 -26.97 15.69
C ILE A 204 7.54 -27.83 15.86
N THR A 205 6.86 -28.13 14.76
CA THR A 205 5.63 -28.92 14.76
C THR A 205 5.76 -30.19 13.91
N ASP A 206 5.06 -31.25 14.32
CA ASP A 206 4.92 -32.45 13.51
C ASP A 206 4.05 -32.10 12.28
N PRO A 207 4.53 -32.32 11.04
CA PRO A 207 3.79 -31.97 9.84
C PRO A 207 2.49 -32.79 9.66
N ALA A 208 2.37 -33.95 10.30
CA ALA A 208 1.20 -34.81 10.19
C ALA A 208 0.08 -34.43 11.18
N SER A 209 0.43 -34.19 12.45
CA SER A 209 -0.56 -33.84 13.50
C SER A 209 -0.72 -32.34 13.69
N GLY A 210 0.28 -31.54 13.32
CA GLY A 210 0.35 -30.12 13.64
C GLY A 210 0.71 -29.83 15.11
N GLU A 211 0.98 -30.87 15.91
CA GLU A 211 1.31 -30.72 17.32
C GLU A 211 2.71 -30.11 17.50
N GLU A 212 2.85 -29.27 18.52
CA GLU A 212 4.12 -28.70 18.93
C GLU A 212 5.01 -29.78 19.54
N VAL A 213 6.19 -29.95 18.95
CA VAL A 213 7.19 -30.93 19.35
C VAL A 213 8.23 -30.28 20.25
N ALA A 214 8.72 -29.11 19.86
CA ALA A 214 9.77 -28.39 20.59
C ALA A 214 9.77 -26.89 20.27
N ARG A 215 10.39 -26.09 21.16
CA ARG A 215 10.75 -24.70 20.90
C ARG A 215 12.26 -24.53 20.91
N VAL A 216 12.79 -23.76 19.97
CA VAL A 216 14.23 -23.59 19.77
C VAL A 216 14.57 -22.11 19.55
N TYR A 217 15.60 -21.63 20.24
CA TYR A 217 16.16 -20.29 20.01
C TYR A 217 17.11 -20.29 18.81
N GLY A 218 16.92 -19.34 17.89
CA GLY A 218 17.82 -19.05 16.77
C GLY A 218 17.42 -17.75 16.05
N GLU A 219 18.37 -16.82 15.91
CA GLU A 219 18.14 -15.54 15.23
C GLU A 219 17.73 -15.73 13.77
N THR A 220 18.39 -16.68 13.10
CA THR A 220 18.16 -16.97 11.69
C THR A 220 17.61 -18.38 11.48
N TYR A 221 17.07 -18.59 10.27
CA TYR A 221 16.65 -19.93 9.84
C TYR A 221 17.82 -20.93 9.80
N GLN A 222 19.00 -20.45 9.42
CA GLN A 222 20.20 -21.28 9.36
C GLN A 222 20.65 -21.74 10.75
N ASP A 223 20.44 -20.93 11.80
CA ASP A 223 20.88 -21.27 13.16
C ASP A 223 19.91 -22.22 13.88
N MET A 224 18.60 -22.03 13.70
CA MET A 224 17.63 -22.86 14.41
C MET A 224 17.59 -24.29 13.87
N THR A 225 17.80 -24.50 12.56
CA THR A 225 17.68 -25.83 11.94
C THR A 225 18.60 -26.87 12.58
N PRO A 226 19.93 -26.64 12.67
CA PRO A 226 20.82 -27.61 13.31
C PRO A 226 20.51 -27.77 14.81
N ARG A 227 20.04 -26.72 15.49
CA ARG A 227 19.62 -26.80 16.90
C ARG A 227 18.37 -27.66 17.08
N ALA A 228 17.38 -27.54 16.18
CA ALA A 228 16.19 -28.37 16.17
C ALA A 228 16.54 -29.83 15.86
N GLU A 229 17.39 -30.09 14.88
CA GLU A 229 17.84 -31.44 14.52
C GLU A 229 18.70 -32.12 15.61
N ALA A 230 19.31 -31.34 16.51
CA ALA A 230 20.02 -31.88 17.67
C ALA A 230 19.06 -32.46 18.73
N LEU A 231 17.79 -32.04 18.75
CA LEU A 231 16.82 -32.51 19.72
C LEU A 231 16.33 -33.94 19.42
N PRO A 232 16.32 -34.86 20.40
CA PRO A 232 15.93 -36.24 20.18
C PRO A 232 14.47 -36.41 19.71
N GLU A 233 13.58 -35.54 20.20
CA GLU A 233 12.15 -35.53 19.84
C GLU A 233 11.94 -35.15 18.38
N VAL A 234 12.60 -34.09 17.92
CA VAL A 234 12.56 -33.66 16.51
C VAL A 234 13.18 -34.73 15.62
N ARG A 235 14.26 -35.39 16.04
CA ARG A 235 14.84 -36.52 15.29
C ARG A 235 13.87 -37.70 15.16
N ALA A 236 13.05 -37.97 16.18
CA ALA A 236 12.01 -39.00 16.10
C ALA A 236 10.95 -38.63 15.05
N VAL A 237 10.51 -37.37 15.02
CA VAL A 237 9.58 -36.85 14.00
C VAL A 237 10.19 -36.90 12.60
N ILE A 238 11.45 -36.49 12.42
CA ILE A 238 12.16 -36.59 11.14
C ILE A 238 12.22 -38.04 10.65
N ARG A 239 12.53 -39.01 11.53
CA ARG A 239 12.55 -40.43 11.15
C ARG A 239 11.17 -40.94 10.72
N LYS A 240 10.10 -40.47 11.36
CA LYS A 240 8.73 -40.91 11.11
C LYS A 240 8.08 -40.23 9.88
N HIS A 241 8.28 -38.93 9.73
CA HIS A 241 7.56 -38.08 8.78
C HIS A 241 8.46 -37.42 7.71
N ARG A 242 9.77 -37.73 7.72
CA ARG A 242 10.78 -37.21 6.77
C ARG A 242 10.95 -35.68 6.79
N GLY A 243 10.56 -35.02 7.88
CA GLY A 243 10.73 -33.59 8.06
C GLY A 243 9.97 -33.06 9.27
N PHE A 244 10.07 -31.74 9.49
CA PHE A 244 9.30 -31.00 10.49
C PHE A 244 8.81 -29.67 9.93
N SER A 245 7.71 -29.16 10.47
CA SER A 245 7.20 -27.81 10.21
C SER A 245 7.77 -26.84 11.25
N ARG A 246 7.88 -25.56 10.88
CA ARG A 246 8.43 -24.54 11.77
C ARG A 246 7.71 -23.21 11.63
N ARG A 247 7.60 -22.47 12.72
CA ARG A 247 7.03 -21.13 12.78
C ARG A 247 7.82 -20.25 13.76
N ARG A 248 8.14 -19.03 13.36
CA ARG A 248 8.74 -18.04 14.27
C ARG A 248 7.65 -17.58 15.26
N LEU A 249 7.96 -17.58 16.55
CA LEU A 249 7.04 -17.12 17.59
C LEU A 249 7.00 -15.59 17.64
N LEU A 250 5.87 -15.03 18.05
CA LEU A 250 5.75 -13.61 18.38
C LEU A 250 6.20 -13.35 19.82
N MET A 251 6.60 -12.12 20.14
CA MET A 251 6.94 -11.71 21.53
C MET A 251 5.87 -12.10 22.56
N SER A 252 4.59 -11.96 22.20
CA SER A 252 3.44 -12.29 23.06
C SER A 252 3.22 -13.78 23.29
N GLU A 253 3.84 -14.64 22.48
CA GLU A 253 3.70 -16.11 22.57
C GLU A 253 4.83 -16.75 23.41
N LEU A 254 5.79 -15.93 23.85
CA LEU A 254 6.90 -16.36 24.70
C LEU A 254 6.45 -16.52 26.14
N THR A 255 6.95 -17.56 26.79
CA THR A 255 6.84 -17.65 28.25
C THR A 255 7.80 -16.66 28.91
N PRO A 256 7.57 -16.24 30.18
CA PRO A 256 8.48 -15.33 30.88
C PRO A 256 9.94 -15.82 30.90
N ALA A 257 10.15 -17.13 31.07
CA ALA A 257 11.49 -17.72 31.01
C ALA A 257 12.15 -17.57 29.63
N GLN A 258 11.38 -17.66 28.54
CA GLN A 258 11.88 -17.49 27.18
C GLN A 258 12.22 -16.03 26.86
N LEU A 259 11.49 -15.08 27.46
CA LEU A 259 11.81 -13.66 27.39
C LEU A 259 13.12 -13.36 28.13
N ASP A 260 13.29 -13.90 29.33
CA ASP A 260 14.52 -13.73 30.12
C ASP A 260 15.74 -14.31 29.39
N GLU A 261 15.60 -15.52 28.81
CA GLU A 261 16.66 -16.13 28.00
C GLU A 261 16.99 -15.31 26.75
N GLN A 262 15.98 -14.75 26.07
CA GLN A 262 16.20 -13.89 24.91
C GLN A 262 16.94 -12.61 25.30
N HIS A 263 16.53 -11.93 26.38
CA HIS A 263 17.22 -10.74 26.88
C HIS A 263 18.66 -11.04 27.30
N ALA A 264 18.91 -12.20 27.92
CA ALA A 264 20.25 -12.64 28.29
C ALA A 264 21.15 -12.89 27.07
N GLN A 265 20.60 -13.36 25.94
CA GLN A 265 21.35 -13.55 24.69
C GLN A 265 21.61 -12.23 23.96
N GLU A 266 20.68 -11.27 24.04
CA GLU A 266 20.81 -9.96 23.40
C GLU A 266 21.73 -8.99 24.17
N GLN A 267 21.93 -9.21 25.48
CA GLN A 267 22.91 -8.46 26.23
C GLN A 267 24.33 -8.84 25.79
N PRO A 268 25.11 -7.91 25.21
CA PRO A 268 26.49 -8.19 24.88
C PRO A 268 27.25 -8.57 26.14
N PRO A 269 28.23 -9.49 26.07
CA PRO A 269 29.03 -9.86 27.22
C PRO A 269 29.64 -8.58 27.82
N THR A 270 29.35 -8.33 29.11
CA THR A 270 29.92 -7.20 29.84
C THR A 270 31.42 -7.17 29.59
N PRO A 271 31.96 -6.13 28.90
CA PRO A 271 33.36 -6.10 28.59
C PRO A 271 34.15 -6.14 29.89
N ALA A 272 35.09 -7.08 29.99
CA ALA A 272 36.01 -7.16 31.11
C ALA A 272 36.65 -5.77 31.34
N PRO A 273 36.77 -5.30 32.60
CA PRO A 273 37.34 -3.99 32.89
C PRO A 273 38.75 -3.95 32.31
N THR A 274 38.91 -3.23 31.21
CA THR A 274 40.21 -3.04 30.56
C THR A 274 40.98 -2.04 31.42
N PRO A 275 42.22 -2.33 31.87
CA PRO A 275 43.00 -1.40 32.65
C PRO A 275 43.18 -0.10 31.86
N ALA A 276 42.84 1.01 32.51
CA ALA A 276 42.70 2.33 31.91
C ALA A 276 44.00 2.82 31.24
N GLY A 277 43.98 2.90 29.91
CA GLY A 277 44.82 3.83 29.18
C GLY A 277 44.25 5.24 29.32
N GLU A 278 44.72 5.99 30.31
CA GLU A 278 44.21 7.33 30.71
C GLU A 278 44.26 8.40 29.59
N THR A 279 44.88 8.14 28.44
CA THR A 279 45.08 9.13 27.39
C THR A 279 43.92 9.23 26.39
N GLU A 280 43.17 8.15 26.18
CA GLU A 280 42.09 8.12 25.16
C GLU A 280 40.74 8.57 25.74
N ASN A 281 40.49 8.35 27.03
CA ASN A 281 39.29 8.86 27.70
C ASN A 281 39.31 10.39 27.82
N ALA A 282 40.48 11.01 28.00
CA ALA A 282 40.62 12.46 28.03
C ALA A 282 40.33 13.11 26.66
N SER A 283 40.71 12.47 25.54
CA SER A 283 40.43 12.96 24.20
C SER A 283 38.95 12.78 23.83
N ARG A 284 38.34 11.66 24.22
CA ARG A 284 36.90 11.40 24.04
C ARG A 284 36.02 12.33 24.87
N ALA A 285 36.40 12.62 26.12
CA ALA A 285 35.71 13.58 26.97
C ALA A 285 35.77 15.01 26.39
N ARG A 286 36.93 15.42 25.86
CA ARG A 286 37.08 16.72 25.18
C ARG A 286 36.27 16.80 23.88
N ALA A 287 36.16 15.72 23.11
CA ALA A 287 35.33 15.67 21.91
C ALA A 287 33.83 15.75 22.25
N ALA A 288 33.39 15.04 23.29
CA ALA A 288 32.01 15.10 23.79
C ALA A 288 31.65 16.48 24.36
N GLN A 289 32.61 17.18 24.98
CA GLN A 289 32.43 18.55 25.44
C GLN A 289 32.25 19.53 24.27
N ARG A 290 33.10 19.44 23.23
CA ARG A 290 32.96 20.27 22.02
C ARG A 290 31.63 20.07 21.29
N LEU A 291 31.11 18.83 21.28
CA LEU A 291 29.80 18.55 20.70
C LEU A 291 28.66 19.18 21.53
N ARG A 292 28.79 19.16 22.86
CA ARG A 292 27.84 19.81 23.78
C ARG A 292 27.84 21.33 23.63
N ASP A 293 29.02 21.93 23.51
CA ASP A 293 29.17 23.37 23.30
C ASP A 293 28.62 23.78 21.92
N ALA A 294 28.77 22.95 20.89
CA ALA A 294 28.18 23.18 19.56
C ALA A 294 26.64 23.06 19.54
N LEU A 295 26.07 22.21 20.39
CA LEU A 295 24.62 22.02 20.53
C LEU A 295 23.96 23.04 21.49
N SER A 296 24.75 23.73 22.31
CA SER A 296 24.27 24.74 23.28
C SER A 296 24.28 26.17 22.69
N GLY A 297 24.64 26.32 21.42
CA GLY A 297 24.40 27.54 20.65
C GLY A 297 22.90 27.76 20.50
N THR A 298 22.43 28.87 21.07
CA THR A 298 21.04 29.20 21.34
C THR A 298 20.14 29.09 20.08
N PRO A 299 19.04 28.32 20.13
CA PRO A 299 18.05 28.27 19.05
C PRO A 299 17.14 29.50 19.09
N ALA A 300 16.88 30.08 17.91
CA ALA A 300 15.82 31.05 17.73
C ALA A 300 14.45 30.36 17.81
N ALA A 301 13.57 30.92 18.64
CA ALA A 301 12.11 30.84 18.64
C ALA A 301 11.46 29.44 18.54
N PHE A 302 11.08 28.91 19.70
CA PHE A 302 9.99 27.95 19.83
C PHE A 302 8.68 28.74 19.76
N GLU A 303 7.86 28.51 18.73
CA GLU A 303 6.47 28.95 18.70
C GLU A 303 5.69 28.12 19.73
N PRO A 304 4.87 28.73 20.62
CA PRO A 304 4.03 27.97 21.53
C PRO A 304 2.89 27.31 20.75
N GLU A 305 2.70 26.00 20.99
CA GLU A 305 1.49 25.26 20.62
C GLU A 305 0.26 26.04 21.12
N THR A 306 -0.69 26.34 20.23
CA THR A 306 -1.89 27.08 20.58
C THR A 306 -2.85 26.18 21.37
N VAL A 307 -3.62 26.78 22.27
CA VAL A 307 -4.62 26.07 23.10
C VAL A 307 -5.62 25.27 22.25
N GLU A 308 -5.84 25.69 21.01
CA GLU A 308 -6.72 25.04 20.02
C GLU A 308 -6.20 23.66 19.57
N ASP A 309 -4.89 23.46 19.47
CA ASP A 309 -4.30 22.16 19.10
C ASP A 309 -4.37 21.14 20.25
N VAL A 310 -4.39 21.61 21.50
CA VAL A 310 -4.58 20.78 22.69
C VAL A 310 -6.04 20.37 22.86
N GLU A 311 -6.99 21.29 22.61
CA GLU A 311 -8.43 20.99 22.67
C GLU A 311 -8.89 20.05 21.54
N ALA A 312 -8.34 20.17 20.33
CA ALA A 312 -8.64 19.27 19.22
C ALA A 312 -8.20 17.81 19.51
N ARG A 313 -7.09 17.62 20.22
CA ARG A 313 -6.62 16.30 20.66
C ARG A 313 -7.51 15.70 21.75
N HIS A 314 -7.94 16.50 22.72
CA HIS A 314 -8.82 16.05 23.79
C HIS A 314 -10.25 15.73 23.30
N ALA A 315 -10.73 16.41 22.25
CA ALA A 315 -12.01 16.10 21.62
C ALA A 315 -11.98 14.77 20.84
N ALA A 316 -10.85 14.39 20.25
CA ALA A 316 -10.68 13.11 19.58
C ALA A 316 -10.63 11.92 20.57
N GLU A 317 -10.10 12.14 21.77
CA GLU A 317 -9.96 11.10 22.80
C GLU A 317 -11.29 10.77 23.51
N LEU A 318 -12.22 11.75 23.62
CA LEU A 318 -13.54 11.54 24.22
C LEU A 318 -14.56 10.80 23.33
N VAL A 319 -14.33 10.72 22.02
CA VAL A 319 -15.25 10.05 21.09
C VAL A 319 -15.07 8.51 21.10
N THR A 320 -13.90 8.01 21.53
CA THR A 320 -13.60 6.57 21.47
C THR A 320 -14.19 5.72 22.60
N GLU A 321 -14.69 6.32 23.69
CA GLU A 321 -15.30 5.55 24.79
C GLU A 321 -16.83 5.45 24.72
N ALA A 322 -17.50 6.32 23.95
CA ALA A 322 -18.97 6.40 23.94
C ALA A 322 -19.67 5.38 23.02
N GLU A 323 -19.00 4.87 21.97
CA GLU A 323 -19.62 3.93 21.02
C GLU A 323 -19.38 2.44 21.34
N ALA A 324 -18.65 2.12 22.41
CA ALA A 324 -18.37 0.73 22.81
C ALA A 324 -19.43 0.10 23.73
N THR A 325 -20.48 0.82 24.12
CA THR A 325 -21.47 0.32 25.11
C THR A 325 -22.92 0.46 24.64
N ALA A 326 -23.25 -0.12 23.48
CA ALA A 326 -24.64 -0.40 23.13
C ALA A 326 -24.71 -1.75 22.38
N GLY A 327 -25.04 -2.79 23.13
CA GLY A 327 -25.01 -4.18 22.67
C GLY A 327 -26.06 -4.58 21.64
N THR A 328 -25.99 -5.89 21.39
CA THR A 328 -27.05 -6.79 20.93
C THR A 328 -27.50 -6.73 19.46
N TRP A 329 -26.87 -7.57 18.64
CA TRP A 329 -27.58 -8.37 17.62
C TRP A 329 -27.16 -9.84 17.76
N ARG A 330 -27.89 -10.56 18.63
CA ARG A 330 -28.01 -12.02 18.61
C ARG A 330 -29.26 -12.39 17.83
N GLY A 331 -29.17 -13.45 17.04
CA GLY A 331 -30.29 -14.13 16.36
C GLY A 331 -30.25 -13.90 14.84
N GLN A 332 -30.40 -14.89 13.97
CA GLN A 332 -30.71 -16.31 14.14
C GLN A 332 -30.38 -16.96 12.78
N TRP A 333 -29.70 -18.10 12.81
CA TRP A 333 -29.31 -18.86 11.62
C TRP A 333 -30.57 -19.45 10.99
N ILE A 334 -31.00 -18.96 9.83
CA ILE A 334 -32.08 -19.57 9.04
C ILE A 334 -31.45 -20.65 8.18
N GLY A 335 -31.57 -21.89 8.64
CA GLY A 335 -31.00 -23.05 7.96
C GLY A 335 -31.59 -24.35 8.47
N GLU A 336 -32.91 -24.49 8.39
CA GLU A 336 -33.58 -25.79 8.50
C GLU A 336 -34.96 -25.71 7.82
N HIS A 337 -35.06 -26.29 6.63
CA HIS A 337 -36.33 -26.74 6.07
C HIS A 337 -36.18 -28.22 5.73
N PRO A 338 -36.89 -29.12 6.41
CA PRO A 338 -37.20 -30.42 5.87
C PRO A 338 -38.35 -30.29 4.84
N ASP A 339 -38.42 -31.25 3.93
CA ASP A 339 -39.48 -31.50 2.94
C ASP A 339 -39.36 -30.79 1.57
N ALA A 340 -38.67 -31.49 0.66
CA ALA A 340 -38.69 -31.23 -0.77
C ALA A 340 -40.09 -31.55 -1.35
N LEU A 341 -40.81 -30.50 -1.77
CA LEU A 341 -42.14 -30.59 -2.38
C LEU A 341 -42.15 -30.84 -3.90
N PHE A 342 -40.99 -31.09 -4.52
CA PHE A 342 -40.90 -31.38 -5.95
C PHE A 342 -39.95 -32.56 -6.23
N PRO A 343 -40.46 -33.73 -6.66
CA PRO A 343 -39.61 -34.75 -7.23
C PRO A 343 -39.13 -34.26 -8.61
N ALA A 344 -37.85 -33.96 -8.73
CA ALA A 344 -37.21 -33.73 -10.02
C ALA A 344 -37.28 -35.04 -10.83
N ARG A 345 -38.06 -35.05 -11.91
CA ARG A 345 -38.00 -36.10 -12.93
C ARG A 345 -36.78 -35.82 -13.82
N PRO A 346 -35.77 -36.70 -13.87
CA PRO A 346 -34.78 -36.65 -14.94
C PRO A 346 -35.39 -37.39 -16.12
N ASP A 347 -35.77 -36.68 -17.17
CA ASP A 347 -35.82 -37.18 -18.56
C ASP A 347 -36.49 -36.14 -19.46
N ARG A 348 -35.67 -35.35 -20.17
CA ARG A 348 -35.95 -35.01 -21.57
C ARG A 348 -34.73 -34.39 -22.25
N GLU A 349 -34.27 -35.12 -23.24
CA GLU A 349 -33.35 -34.72 -24.30
C GLU A 349 -33.77 -33.36 -24.92
N GLN A 350 -32.84 -32.40 -24.97
CA GLN A 350 -32.92 -31.29 -25.91
C GLN A 350 -31.86 -31.51 -26.98
N GLY A 351 -32.30 -32.12 -28.08
CA GLY A 351 -31.52 -32.36 -29.28
C GLY A 351 -31.21 -31.08 -30.05
N SER A 352 -30.04 -31.12 -30.66
CA SER A 352 -29.60 -30.52 -31.93
C SER A 352 -30.57 -29.56 -32.65
N LEU A 353 -30.16 -28.30 -32.75
CA LEU A 353 -30.63 -27.35 -33.76
C LEU A 353 -29.43 -26.83 -34.54
N PHE A 354 -28.95 -27.60 -35.52
CA PHE A 354 -28.25 -27.11 -36.71
C PHE A 354 -28.48 -28.09 -37.86
N ALA A 355 -29.42 -27.75 -38.74
CA ALA A 355 -29.52 -28.17 -40.12
C ALA A 355 -29.92 -26.93 -40.94
#